data_AF-A0A0D6J9U3-F1
#
_entry.id   AF-A0A0D6J9U3-F1
#
_cell.length_a   1.000
_cell.length_b   1.000
_cell.length_c   1.000
_cell.angle_alpha   90.00
_cell.angle_beta   90.00
_cell.angle_gamma   90.00
#
_symmetry.space_group_name_H-M   'P 1'
#
loop_
_entity.id
_entity.type
_entity.pdbx_description
1 polymer ?
#
loop_
_entity_poly.entity_id
_entity_poly.type
_entity_poly.pdbx_seq_one_letter_code
_entity_poly.pdbx_strand_id
1 'polypeptide(L)'
;MYGNTEEFVVNSTITTTGRGSRDMTLVRMTTAFVMSAIAAGTMLLPAAVQAQSSCKWYAATALKQQQENERLRCGFTGPAWHSNVPEHMQWCASVSPSATKESAQQRDKMLADCAKR
;
A
#
# COMPACT_ATOMS: atom_id res chain seq x y z
N MET A 1 -2.41 11.71 44.82
CA MET A 1 -1.29 12.36 44.10
C MET A 1 -1.75 12.52 42.66
N TYR A 2 -2.16 13.76 42.30
CA TYR A 2 -2.45 14.35 40.97
C TYR A 2 -3.18 13.46 39.94
N GLY A 3 -4.46 13.66 39.59
CA GLY A 3 -5.10 14.90 39.10
C GLY A 3 -4.88 14.97 37.58
N ASN A 4 -5.87 14.59 36.74
CA ASN A 4 -6.85 15.47 36.04
C ASN A 4 -6.15 16.37 34.97
N THR A 5 -6.61 16.69 33.76
CA THR A 5 -7.81 16.44 32.92
C THR A 5 -7.60 17.33 31.66
N GLU A 6 -8.11 16.89 30.49
CA GLU A 6 -8.74 17.72 29.42
C GLU A 6 -7.88 18.68 28.54
N GLU A 7 -8.53 19.14 27.46
CA GLU A 7 -8.15 20.15 26.43
C GLU A 7 -7.39 19.61 25.20
N PHE A 8 -7.79 19.82 23.95
CA PHE A 8 -8.88 20.62 23.39
C PHE A 8 -9.12 20.19 21.94
N VAL A 9 -10.35 20.36 21.51
CA VAL A 9 -10.95 20.02 20.22
C VAL A 9 -10.68 21.16 19.22
N VAL A 10 -10.30 20.80 17.98
CA VAL A 10 -10.65 21.47 16.70
C VAL A 10 -9.89 22.76 16.24
N ASN A 11 -9.23 22.58 15.08
CA ASN A 11 -9.16 23.47 13.90
C ASN A 11 -8.28 24.72 13.92
N SER A 12 -7.27 24.74 13.03
CA SER A 12 -6.86 25.93 12.27
C SER A 12 -6.03 25.55 11.04
N THR A 13 -6.68 25.60 9.88
CA THR A 13 -6.19 26.13 8.60
C THR A 13 -4.69 26.44 8.49
N ILE A 14 -3.93 25.64 7.75
CA ILE A 14 -2.67 26.10 7.12
C ILE A 14 -2.90 26.15 5.61
N THR A 15 -3.49 27.25 5.15
CA THR A 15 -3.31 27.72 3.77
C THR A 15 -2.59 29.06 3.88
N THR A 16 -1.31 29.12 3.52
CA THR A 16 -0.81 29.96 2.42
C THR A 16 0.72 29.99 2.39
N THR A 17 1.26 29.70 1.20
CA THR A 17 2.42 30.31 0.55
C THR A 17 3.79 30.33 1.25
N GLY A 18 4.69 29.48 0.75
CA GLY A 18 6.14 29.60 0.93
C GLY A 18 6.88 29.29 -0.36
N ARG A 19 6.89 30.24 -1.31
CA ARG A 19 7.78 30.27 -2.49
C ARG A 19 9.21 30.49 -2.00
N GLY A 20 9.95 29.41 -1.81
CA GLY A 20 11.40 29.42 -1.56
C GLY A 20 12.15 29.00 -2.81
N SER A 21 12.32 29.95 -3.73
CA SER A 21 13.21 29.83 -4.88
C SER A 21 14.61 29.50 -4.41
N ARG A 22 15.16 28.37 -4.87
CA ARG A 22 16.59 28.09 -4.76
C ARG A 22 17.25 28.69 -5.99
N ASP A 23 17.73 29.92 -5.83
CA ASP A 23 18.71 30.53 -6.72
C ASP A 23 19.96 29.64 -6.76
N MET A 24 20.04 28.79 -7.78
CA MET A 24 21.29 28.16 -8.20
C MET A 24 21.85 29.01 -9.34
N THR A 25 22.46 30.12 -8.95
CA THR A 25 23.27 30.97 -9.82
C THR A 25 24.33 30.10 -10.51
N LEU A 26 24.54 30.39 -11.81
CA LEU A 26 25.68 29.98 -12.65
C LEU A 26 25.39 28.93 -13.74
N VAL A 27 24.64 29.32 -14.78
CA VAL A 27 25.17 29.20 -16.15
C VAL A 27 24.72 30.42 -16.94
N ARG A 28 25.66 31.35 -17.14
CA ARG A 28 25.50 32.52 -18.01
C ARG A 28 25.38 32.01 -19.45
N MET A 29 24.23 32.28 -20.06
CA MET A 29 24.01 32.56 -21.48
C MET A 29 25.27 32.48 -22.39
N THR A 30 25.44 31.40 -23.16
CA THR A 30 25.97 31.44 -24.55
C THR A 30 25.57 30.19 -25.32
N THR A 31 24.74 30.41 -26.34
CA THR A 31 24.76 29.76 -27.67
C THR A 31 24.52 28.26 -27.81
N ALA A 32 23.68 27.98 -28.82
CA ALA A 32 23.43 26.71 -29.51
C ALA A 32 22.35 25.81 -28.88
N PHE A 33 21.15 25.99 -29.44
CA PHE A 33 20.33 24.88 -29.92
C PHE A 33 21.18 23.65 -30.26
N VAL A 34 21.22 22.69 -29.35
CA VAL A 34 21.33 21.29 -29.72
C VAL A 34 20.16 20.62 -29.00
N MET A 35 18.99 20.73 -29.65
CA MET A 35 17.89 19.80 -29.48
C MET A 35 18.42 18.43 -29.93
N SER A 36 19.21 17.79 -29.07
CA SER A 36 19.59 16.40 -29.23
C SER A 36 18.30 15.60 -29.09
N ALA A 37 17.79 15.15 -30.23
CA ALA A 37 16.73 14.17 -30.31
C ALA A 37 17.09 12.97 -29.44
N ILE A 38 16.54 12.90 -28.23
CA ILE A 38 16.56 11.66 -27.46
C ILE A 38 15.63 10.74 -28.22
N ALA A 39 16.24 9.86 -29.00
CA ALA A 39 15.58 8.84 -29.80
C ALA A 39 14.42 8.24 -29.00
N ALA A 40 13.26 8.25 -29.62
CA ALA A 40 12.08 7.52 -29.19
C ALA A 40 12.40 6.00 -29.20
N GLY A 41 13.16 5.54 -28.22
CA GLY A 41 13.40 4.13 -27.93
C GLY A 41 12.43 3.73 -26.84
N THR A 42 11.31 3.13 -27.25
CA THR A 42 10.21 2.68 -26.38
C THR A 42 10.74 1.96 -25.15
N MET A 43 10.51 2.55 -23.98
CA MET A 43 10.70 1.90 -22.68
C MET A 43 9.71 0.74 -22.60
N LEU A 44 10.14 -0.46 -23.01
CA LEU A 44 9.44 -1.70 -22.71
C LEU A 44 9.66 -1.98 -21.22
N LEU A 45 8.78 -1.46 -20.37
CA LEU A 45 8.76 -1.86 -18.96
C LEU A 45 8.31 -3.33 -18.91
N PRO A 46 9.14 -4.26 -18.38
CA PRO A 46 8.68 -5.62 -18.17
C PRO A 46 7.61 -5.60 -17.06
N ALA A 47 6.37 -5.97 -17.40
CA ALA A 47 5.23 -6.03 -16.48
C ALA A 47 5.35 -7.09 -15.36
N ALA A 48 6.51 -7.73 -15.20
CA ALA A 48 6.69 -8.91 -14.35
C ALA A 48 7.23 -8.60 -12.94
N VAL A 49 7.81 -7.42 -12.69
CA VAL A 49 8.47 -7.11 -11.39
C VAL A 49 7.49 -6.79 -10.25
N GLN A 50 6.19 -6.66 -10.52
CA GLN A 50 5.18 -6.35 -9.50
C GLN A 50 4.51 -7.59 -8.89
N ALA A 51 4.65 -8.77 -9.49
CA ALA A 51 3.94 -9.98 -9.06
C ALA A 51 4.54 -10.63 -7.80
N GLN A 52 5.87 -10.64 -7.66
CA GLN A 52 6.52 -11.37 -6.57
C GLN A 52 6.42 -10.66 -5.21
N SER A 53 6.53 -9.34 -5.19
CA SER A 53 6.41 -8.54 -3.97
C SER A 53 4.95 -8.48 -3.46
N SER A 54 3.98 -8.43 -4.38
CA SER A 54 2.55 -8.40 -4.03
C SER A 54 2.06 -9.71 -3.42
N CYS A 55 2.53 -10.86 -3.91
CA CYS A 55 2.15 -12.15 -3.32
C CYS A 55 2.73 -12.40 -1.93
N LYS A 56 3.97 -11.98 -1.67
CA LYS A 56 4.55 -12.06 -0.33
C LYS A 56 3.76 -11.21 0.67
N TRP A 57 3.36 -10.00 0.27
CA TRP A 57 2.47 -9.15 1.08
C TRP A 57 1.14 -9.83 1.35
N TYR A 58 0.51 -10.41 0.31
CA TYR A 58 -0.77 -11.07 0.47
C TYR A 58 -0.69 -12.25 1.41
N ALA A 59 0.26 -13.16 1.22
CA ALA A 59 0.35 -14.37 2.04
C ALA A 59 0.62 -14.05 3.52
N ALA A 60 1.46 -13.04 3.79
CA ALA A 60 1.70 -12.56 5.15
C ALA A 60 0.45 -11.89 5.76
N THR A 61 -0.24 -11.07 4.98
CA THR A 61 -1.53 -10.48 5.39
C THR A 61 -2.55 -11.59 5.64
N ALA A 62 -2.53 -12.63 4.82
CA ALA A 62 -3.52 -13.67 4.86
C ALA A 62 -3.42 -14.50 6.14
N LEU A 63 -2.19 -14.84 6.52
CA LEU A 63 -1.86 -15.48 7.79
C LEU A 63 -2.31 -14.64 8.99
N LYS A 64 -2.00 -13.33 9.02
CA LYS A 64 -2.40 -12.44 10.12
C LYS A 64 -3.91 -12.39 10.29
N GLN A 65 -4.63 -12.26 9.18
CA GLN A 65 -6.09 -12.27 9.18
C GLN A 65 -6.65 -13.64 9.64
N GLN A 66 -5.98 -14.76 9.36
CA GLN A 66 -6.38 -16.07 9.90
C GLN A 66 -6.14 -16.16 11.41
N GLN A 67 -5.01 -15.68 11.89
CA GLN A 67 -4.74 -15.60 13.33
C GLN A 67 -5.79 -14.74 14.05
N GLU A 68 -6.21 -13.64 13.41
CA GLU A 68 -7.27 -12.78 13.94
C GLU A 68 -8.63 -13.49 13.96
N ASN A 69 -8.99 -14.23 12.91
CA ASN A 69 -10.18 -15.09 12.85
C ASN A 69 -10.21 -16.08 14.03
N GLU A 70 -9.08 -16.73 14.31
CA GLU A 70 -8.93 -17.66 15.44
C GLU A 70 -9.01 -16.93 16.80
N ARG A 71 -8.31 -15.80 16.93
CA ARG A 71 -8.26 -14.99 18.15
C ARG A 71 -9.64 -14.45 18.54
N LEU A 72 -10.38 -13.93 17.57
CA LEU A 72 -11.73 -13.41 17.74
C LEU A 72 -12.80 -14.50 17.77
N ARG A 73 -12.42 -15.76 17.49
CA ARG A 73 -13.34 -16.90 17.38
C ARG A 73 -14.48 -16.64 16.37
N CYS A 74 -14.16 -15.98 15.26
CA CYS A 74 -15.14 -15.66 14.21
C CYS A 74 -15.69 -16.91 13.50
N GLY A 75 -14.91 -18.01 13.50
CA GLY A 75 -15.32 -19.29 12.93
C GLY A 75 -15.29 -19.34 11.41
N PHE A 76 -14.55 -18.45 10.73
CA PHE A 76 -14.40 -18.52 9.28
C PHE A 76 -13.52 -19.71 8.89
N THR A 77 -13.94 -20.45 7.86
CA THR A 77 -13.29 -21.67 7.37
C THR A 77 -13.20 -21.70 5.85
N GLY A 78 -12.41 -22.64 5.32
CA GLY A 78 -12.29 -22.90 3.88
C GLY A 78 -10.95 -22.45 3.29
N PRO A 79 -10.79 -22.48 1.96
CA PRO A 79 -9.51 -22.23 1.28
C PRO A 79 -8.95 -20.82 1.47
N ALA A 80 -9.75 -19.86 1.94
CA ALA A 80 -9.29 -18.50 2.24
C ALA A 80 -8.81 -18.33 3.71
N TRP A 81 -9.09 -19.30 4.57
CA TRP A 81 -8.93 -19.22 6.03
C TRP A 81 -8.11 -20.40 6.55
N HIS A 82 -6.80 -20.34 6.29
CA HIS A 82 -5.81 -21.30 6.78
C HIS A 82 -4.46 -20.62 7.05
N SER A 83 -3.62 -21.25 7.87
CA SER A 83 -2.29 -20.75 8.24
C SER A 83 -1.17 -21.16 7.27
N ASN A 84 -1.48 -21.95 6.23
CA ASN A 84 -0.53 -22.37 5.21
C ASN A 84 -0.14 -21.21 4.26
N VAL A 85 1.00 -20.57 4.53
CA VAL A 85 1.55 -19.46 3.72
C VAL A 85 1.89 -19.88 2.28
N PRO A 86 2.57 -21.02 2.03
CA PRO A 86 2.78 -21.53 0.67
C PRO A 86 1.51 -21.64 -0.18
N GLU A 87 0.39 -22.08 0.38
CA GLU A 87 -0.89 -22.15 -0.35
C GLU A 87 -1.41 -20.76 -0.72
N HIS A 88 -1.31 -19.77 0.18
CA HIS A 88 -1.66 -18.37 -0.14
C HIS A 88 -0.77 -17.79 -1.25
N MET A 89 0.51 -18.15 -1.26
CA MET A 89 1.45 -17.76 -2.32
C MET A 89 1.07 -18.39 -3.67
N GLN A 90 0.71 -19.67 -3.68
CA GLN A 90 0.29 -20.39 -4.89
C GLN A 90 -1.01 -19.81 -5.45
N TRP A 91 -1.99 -19.55 -4.59
CA TRP A 91 -3.23 -18.89 -5.01
C TRP A 91 -2.95 -17.50 -5.59
N CYS A 92 -2.15 -16.68 -4.92
CA CYS A 92 -1.80 -15.35 -5.42
C CYS A 92 -1.10 -15.39 -6.79
N ALA A 93 -0.23 -16.37 -7.03
CA ALA A 93 0.44 -16.54 -8.32
C ALA A 93 -0.52 -16.95 -9.46
N SER A 94 -1.71 -17.47 -9.12
CA SER A 94 -2.73 -17.89 -10.09
C SER A 94 -3.75 -16.80 -10.45
N VAL A 95 -3.76 -15.67 -9.73
CA VAL A 95 -4.75 -14.60 -9.88
C VAL A 95 -4.10 -13.25 -10.18
N SER A 96 -4.91 -12.26 -10.59
CA SER A 96 -4.42 -10.90 -10.80
C SER A 96 -4.10 -10.20 -9.47
N PRO A 97 -3.18 -9.22 -9.46
CA PRO A 97 -2.92 -8.41 -8.27
C PRO A 97 -4.17 -7.69 -7.72
N SER A 98 -5.14 -7.34 -8.57
CA SER A 98 -6.42 -6.76 -8.14
C SER A 98 -7.25 -7.77 -7.35
N ALA A 99 -7.38 -9.00 -7.82
CA ALA A 99 -8.11 -10.06 -7.13
C ALA A 99 -7.48 -10.38 -5.75
N THR A 100 -6.15 -10.41 -5.69
CA THR A 100 -5.40 -10.56 -4.44
C THR A 100 -5.72 -9.45 -3.43
N LYS A 101 -5.73 -8.20 -3.89
CA LYS A 101 -6.07 -7.04 -3.07
C LYS A 101 -7.54 -7.08 -2.61
N GLU A 102 -8.46 -7.39 -3.50
CA GLU A 102 -9.89 -7.52 -3.19
C GLU A 102 -10.15 -8.61 -2.16
N SER A 103 -9.48 -9.77 -2.28
CA SER A 103 -9.54 -10.86 -1.29
C SER A 103 -9.09 -10.39 0.10
N ALA A 104 -7.93 -9.73 0.19
CA ALA A 104 -7.45 -9.18 1.46
C ALA A 104 -8.44 -8.16 2.06
N GLN A 105 -8.97 -7.25 1.23
CA GLN A 105 -9.95 -6.25 1.67
C GLN A 105 -11.30 -6.85 2.07
N GLN A 106 -11.71 -7.96 1.46
CA GLN A 106 -12.94 -8.66 1.83
C GLN A 106 -12.77 -9.32 3.20
N ARG A 107 -11.61 -9.93 3.45
CA ARG A 107 -11.28 -10.55 4.73
C ARG A 107 -11.19 -9.54 5.86
N ASP A 108 -10.64 -8.34 5.60
CA ASP A 108 -10.67 -7.23 6.56
C ASP A 108 -12.10 -6.86 6.95
N LYS A 109 -13.02 -6.76 5.98
CA LYS A 109 -14.44 -6.46 6.28
C LYS A 109 -15.07 -7.56 7.12
N MET A 110 -14.85 -8.82 6.76
CA MET A 110 -15.38 -9.97 7.52
C MET A 110 -14.89 -9.97 8.98
N LEU A 111 -13.60 -9.68 9.21
CA LEU A 111 -13.03 -9.58 10.55
C LEU A 111 -13.54 -8.35 11.30
N ALA A 112 -13.66 -7.20 10.64
CA ALA A 112 -14.19 -5.99 11.24
C ALA A 112 -15.66 -6.17 11.68
N ASP A 113 -16.46 -6.89 10.90
CA ASP A 113 -17.84 -7.18 11.26
C ASP A 113 -17.94 -8.24 12.36
N CYS A 114 -17.02 -9.22 12.39
CA CYS A 114 -16.91 -10.14 13.49
C CYS A 114 -16.51 -9.44 14.81
N ALA A 115 -15.55 -8.51 14.75
CA ALA A 115 -15.07 -7.79 15.94
C ALA A 115 -16.12 -6.91 16.62
N LYS A 116 -17.25 -6.65 15.95
CA LYS A 116 -18.39 -5.89 16.50
C LYS A 116 -19.44 -6.77 17.19
N ARG A 117 -19.33 -8.10 17.08
CA ARG A 117 -20.31 -9.06 17.61
C ARG A 117 -20.24 -9.21 19.12
#